data_AF-A0A2E5IKH6-F1
#
_entry.id   AF-A0A2E5IKH6-F1
#
_cell.length_a   1.000
_cell.length_b   1.000
_cell.length_c   1.000
_cell.angle_alpha   90.00
_cell.angle_beta   90.00
_cell.angle_gamma   90.00
#
_symmetry.space_group_name_H-M   'P 1'
#
loop_
_entity.id
_entity.type
_entity.pdbx_description
1 polymer ?
#
loop_
_entity_poly.entity_id
_entity_poly.type
_entity_poly.pdbx_seq_one_letter_code
_entity_poly.pdbx_strand_id
1 'polypeptide(L)'
;MDRLDNDGIRLPIKIDSTSNGEYEPIPITTRNEQGNKLALDWATKSSRRLGKSRRKFLISSCGAASTLLALNHANAYHNRRGGFFDVRDESAIDNHSANAQVGGNEFIFDVQGHYVNPEGDWLSRIPSSARPYAGMEKAACEAANSGASRAYLNCLSESEFIKDIFLDSDTDIMVLSFVPSTRENEPVTIEDADQTRRIVAELE
;
A
#
# COMPACT_ATOMS: atom_id res chain seq x y z
N MET A 1 -4.24 15.42 7.35
CA MET A 1 -5.28 14.84 6.47
C MET A 1 -5.92 13.72 7.26
N ASP A 2 -7.26 13.59 7.26
CA ASP A 2 -7.91 12.45 7.94
C ASP A 2 -7.35 11.15 7.36
N ARG A 3 -6.93 10.22 8.22
CA ARG A 3 -6.40 8.91 7.80
C ARG A 3 -7.51 8.14 7.07
N LEU A 4 -8.76 8.35 7.48
CA LEU A 4 -9.96 7.78 6.89
C LEU A 4 -10.51 8.70 5.80
N ASP A 5 -10.71 8.16 4.60
CA ASP A 5 -11.37 8.88 3.50
C ASP A 5 -12.89 8.91 3.70
N ASN A 6 -13.36 9.75 4.63
CA ASN A 6 -14.78 9.86 4.98
C ASN A 6 -15.63 10.36 3.81
N ASP A 7 -15.06 11.23 2.97
CA ASP A 7 -15.76 11.83 1.84
C ASP A 7 -15.65 11.00 0.54
N GLY A 8 -14.83 9.96 0.50
CA GLY A 8 -14.63 9.15 -0.72
C GLY A 8 -13.93 9.95 -1.81
N ILE A 9 -12.90 10.73 -1.47
CA ILE A 9 -12.10 11.53 -2.41
C ILE A 9 -10.81 10.81 -2.86
N ARG A 10 -10.49 9.65 -2.28
CA ARG A 10 -9.34 8.82 -2.64
C ARG A 10 -9.79 7.66 -3.52
N LEU A 11 -9.11 7.49 -4.65
CA LEU A 11 -9.34 6.33 -5.52
C LEU A 11 -8.74 5.07 -4.89
N PRO A 12 -9.39 3.89 -5.06
CA PRO A 12 -8.82 2.62 -4.63
C PRO A 12 -7.54 2.27 -5.39
N ILE A 13 -7.45 2.70 -6.65
CA ILE A 13 -6.29 2.54 -7.52
C ILE A 13 -5.99 3.91 -8.11
N LYS A 14 -4.83 4.49 -7.78
CA LYS A 14 -4.40 5.77 -8.36
C LYS A 14 -3.15 5.56 -9.19
N ILE A 15 -3.09 6.19 -10.37
CA ILE A 15 -1.81 6.37 -11.04
C ILE A 15 -1.23 7.67 -10.52
N ASP A 16 -0.16 7.58 -9.76
CA ASP A 16 0.50 8.72 -9.13
C ASP A 16 2.01 8.66 -9.37
N SER A 17 2.68 9.78 -9.10
CA SER A 17 4.13 9.82 -8.98
C SER A 17 4.51 9.47 -7.54
N THR A 18 5.36 8.47 -7.35
CA THR A 18 5.89 8.10 -6.03
C THR A 18 7.41 8.26 -5.99
N SER A 19 7.96 8.30 -4.78
CA SER A 19 9.39 8.31 -4.52
C SER A 19 9.70 7.32 -3.40
N ASN A 20 10.86 6.68 -3.50
CA ASN A 20 11.47 5.90 -2.42
C ASN A 20 12.16 6.78 -1.37
N GLY A 21 12.08 8.11 -1.50
CA GLY A 21 12.76 9.10 -0.67
C GLY A 21 14.15 9.52 -1.19
N GLU A 22 14.67 8.91 -2.25
CA GLU A 22 15.98 9.23 -2.81
C GLU A 22 15.91 10.32 -3.89
N TYR A 23 14.84 10.33 -4.69
CA TYR A 23 14.64 11.28 -5.79
C TYR A 23 13.27 11.98 -5.69
N GLU A 24 13.18 13.21 -6.18
CA GLU A 24 11.88 13.89 -6.32
C GLU A 24 10.99 13.11 -7.31
N PRO A 25 9.70 12.82 -6.98
CA PRO A 25 8.79 12.19 -7.91
C PRO A 25 8.68 12.97 -9.22
N ILE A 26 8.73 12.26 -10.36
CA ILE A 26 8.49 12.88 -11.68
C ILE A 26 7.04 13.37 -11.73
N PRO A 27 6.76 14.60 -12.24
CA PRO A 27 5.40 15.09 -12.36
C PRO A 27 4.47 14.12 -13.09
N ILE A 28 3.27 13.96 -12.53
CA ILE A 28 2.21 13.15 -13.15
C ILE A 28 1.85 13.69 -14.54
N THR A 29 1.72 12.80 -15.53
CA THR A 29 1.36 13.21 -16.89
C THR A 29 -0.11 13.67 -16.96
N THR A 30 -0.42 14.64 -17.84
CA THR A 30 -1.80 15.13 -18.06
C THR A 30 -2.81 14.02 -18.33
N ARG A 31 -2.38 12.95 -19.02
CA ARG A 31 -3.22 11.77 -19.26
C ARG A 31 -3.61 11.07 -17.95
N ASN A 32 -2.66 10.88 -17.04
CA ASN A 32 -2.90 10.20 -15.77
C ASN A 32 -3.75 11.08 -14.83
N GLU A 33 -3.53 12.40 -14.83
CA GLU A 33 -4.41 13.36 -14.13
C GLU A 33 -5.86 13.27 -14.62
N GLN A 34 -6.05 13.21 -15.94
CA GLN A 34 -7.37 13.03 -16.53
C GLN A 34 -7.99 11.66 -16.19
N GLY A 35 -7.18 10.60 -16.15
CA GLY A 35 -7.61 9.27 -15.70
C GLY A 35 -8.12 9.28 -14.25
N ASN A 36 -7.37 9.87 -13.33
CA ASN A 36 -7.77 10.01 -11.92
C ASN A 36 -9.05 10.85 -11.78
N LYS A 37 -9.15 11.97 -12.52
CA LYS A 37 -10.36 12.79 -12.53
C LYS A 37 -11.57 12.02 -13.06
N LEU A 38 -11.41 11.30 -14.17
CA LEU A 38 -12.48 10.52 -14.78
C LEU A 38 -12.97 9.40 -13.85
N ALA A 39 -12.05 8.75 -13.14
CA ALA A 39 -12.38 7.72 -12.17
C ALA A 39 -13.23 8.28 -11.01
N LEU A 40 -12.92 9.46 -10.48
CA LEU A 40 -13.72 10.12 -9.44
C LEU A 40 -15.12 10.54 -9.95
N ASP A 41 -15.19 11.05 -11.18
CA ASP A 41 -16.45 11.42 -11.82
C ASP A 41 -17.34 10.18 -12.03
N TRP A 42 -16.75 9.07 -12.47
CA TRP A 42 -17.45 7.80 -12.67
C TRP A 42 -17.88 7.20 -11.33
N ALA A 43 -17.04 7.24 -10.31
CA ALA A 43 -17.41 6.81 -8.96
C ALA A 43 -18.62 7.57 -8.43
N THR A 44 -18.69 8.88 -8.66
CA THR A 44 -19.84 9.71 -8.27
C THR A 44 -21.13 9.31 -9.02
N LYS A 45 -21.03 9.01 -10.33
CA LYS A 45 -22.19 8.58 -11.13
C LYS A 45 -22.66 7.18 -10.72
N SER A 46 -21.73 6.24 -10.60
CA SER A 46 -22.01 4.85 -10.25
C SER A 46 -22.54 4.70 -8.82
N SER A 47 -21.99 5.45 -7.86
CA SER A 47 -22.48 5.42 -6.47
C SER A 47 -23.94 5.87 -6.37
N ARG A 48 -24.31 6.95 -7.10
CA ARG A 48 -25.70 7.42 -7.18
C ARG A 48 -26.61 6.40 -7.83
N ARG A 49 -26.16 5.78 -8.94
CA ARG A 49 -26.93 4.74 -9.64
C ARG A 49 -27.20 3.52 -8.76
N LEU A 50 -26.27 3.16 -7.89
CA LEU A 50 -26.37 2.00 -6.99
C LEU A 50 -26.96 2.33 -5.61
N GLY A 51 -27.32 3.59 -5.35
CA GLY A 51 -27.83 4.01 -4.03
C GLY A 51 -26.80 3.87 -2.90
N LYS A 52 -25.49 3.93 -3.20
CA LYS A 52 -24.39 3.83 -2.24
C LYS A 52 -23.74 5.19 -1.99
N SER A 53 -23.15 5.39 -0.82
CA SER A 53 -22.23 6.52 -0.62
C SER A 53 -20.99 6.35 -1.50
N ARG A 54 -20.35 7.46 -1.86
CA ARG A 54 -19.15 7.44 -2.72
C ARG A 54 -18.03 6.59 -2.11
N ARG A 55 -17.77 6.73 -0.81
CA ARG A 55 -16.83 5.87 -0.06
C ARG A 55 -17.18 4.39 -0.18
N LYS A 56 -18.44 4.00 0.10
CA LYS A 56 -18.87 2.58 0.02
C LYS A 56 -18.73 2.01 -1.39
N PHE A 57 -18.87 2.85 -2.41
CA PHE A 57 -18.61 2.45 -3.78
C PHE A 57 -17.11 2.26 -4.05
N LEU A 58 -16.29 3.23 -3.66
CA LEU A 58 -14.84 3.21 -3.93
C LEU A 58 -14.11 2.04 -3.25
N ILE A 59 -14.49 1.65 -2.03
CA ILE A 59 -13.89 0.51 -1.33
C ILE A 59 -14.43 -0.86 -1.79
N SER A 60 -15.25 -0.90 -2.84
CA SER A 60 -15.79 -2.16 -3.38
C SER A 60 -15.08 -2.56 -4.67
N SER A 61 -15.23 -3.82 -5.07
CA SER A 61 -14.73 -4.33 -6.35
C SER A 61 -15.27 -3.54 -7.55
N CYS A 62 -16.52 -3.06 -7.50
CA CYS A 62 -17.04 -2.15 -8.53
C CYS A 62 -16.27 -0.83 -8.60
N GLY A 63 -15.81 -0.32 -7.45
CA GLY A 63 -14.99 0.88 -7.36
C GLY A 63 -13.63 0.69 -8.02
N ALA A 64 -12.96 -0.44 -7.75
CA ALA A 64 -11.71 -0.81 -8.41
C ALA A 64 -11.91 -1.00 -9.93
N ALA A 65 -12.89 -1.80 -10.34
CA ALA A 65 -13.20 -2.02 -11.76
C ALA A 65 -13.55 -0.72 -12.49
N SER A 66 -14.41 0.13 -11.92
CA SER A 66 -14.76 1.43 -12.50
C SER A 66 -13.55 2.36 -12.62
N THR A 67 -12.57 2.25 -11.72
CA THR A 67 -11.35 3.04 -11.77
C THR A 67 -10.45 2.57 -12.91
N LEU A 68 -10.22 1.26 -13.04
CA LEU A 68 -9.45 0.68 -14.15
C LEU A 68 -10.05 1.00 -15.53
N LEU A 69 -11.37 0.94 -15.66
CA LEU A 69 -12.07 1.30 -16.89
C LEU A 69 -11.93 2.81 -17.23
N ALA A 70 -11.94 3.69 -16.23
CA ALA A 70 -11.69 5.11 -16.45
C ALA A 70 -10.24 5.35 -16.93
N LEU A 71 -9.27 4.60 -16.42
CA LEU A 71 -7.89 4.64 -16.89
C LEU A 71 -7.77 4.14 -18.35
N ASN A 72 -8.49 3.07 -18.71
CA ASN A 72 -8.57 2.61 -20.11
C ASN A 72 -9.10 3.72 -21.02
N HIS A 73 -10.21 4.36 -20.63
CA HIS A 73 -10.83 5.43 -21.40
C HIS A 73 -9.89 6.64 -21.58
N ALA A 74 -9.22 7.08 -20.52
CA ALA A 74 -8.24 8.17 -20.60
C ALA A 74 -7.05 7.81 -21.50
N ASN A 75 -6.52 6.59 -21.40
CA ASN A 75 -5.43 6.14 -22.28
C ASN A 75 -5.85 6.08 -23.75
N ALA A 76 -7.04 5.56 -24.03
CA ALA A 76 -7.60 5.49 -25.39
C ALA A 76 -7.78 6.89 -26.00
N TYR A 77 -8.30 7.86 -25.23
CA TYR A 77 -8.44 9.26 -25.65
C TYR A 77 -7.09 9.88 -26.06
N HIS A 78 -6.01 9.56 -25.34
CA HIS A 78 -4.65 9.99 -25.65
C HIS A 78 -3.91 9.08 -26.65
N ASN A 79 -4.64 8.21 -27.36
CA ASN A 79 -4.12 7.31 -28.38
C ASN A 79 -3.00 6.36 -27.88
N ARG A 80 -3.03 6.01 -26.58
CA ARG A 80 -2.09 5.07 -25.96
C ARG A 80 -2.66 3.67 -26.05
N ARG A 81 -2.22 2.92 -27.07
CA ARG A 81 -2.75 1.59 -27.44
C ARG A 81 -1.83 0.43 -27.10
N GLY A 82 -0.79 0.67 -26.30
CA GLY A 82 0.20 -0.35 -25.92
C GLY A 82 -0.31 -1.40 -24.92
N GLY A 83 -1.51 -1.20 -24.37
CA GLY A 83 -2.15 -2.11 -23.43
C GLY A 83 -3.40 -1.48 -22.82
N PHE A 84 -4.20 -2.31 -22.15
CA PHE A 84 -5.39 -1.92 -21.39
C PHE A 84 -5.59 -2.90 -20.24
N PHE A 85 -6.31 -2.48 -19.20
CA PHE A 85 -6.78 -3.37 -18.15
C PHE A 85 -7.94 -4.21 -18.68
N ASP A 86 -7.79 -5.53 -18.68
CA ASP A 86 -8.84 -6.45 -19.16
C ASP A 86 -9.95 -6.60 -18.12
N VAL A 87 -10.87 -5.63 -18.12
CA VAL A 87 -12.01 -5.54 -17.21
C VAL A 87 -13.26 -5.31 -18.03
N ARG A 88 -14.33 -6.06 -17.76
CA ARG A 88 -15.63 -5.87 -18.43
C ARG A 88 -16.32 -4.59 -17.98
N ASP A 89 -16.97 -3.88 -18.91
CA ASP A 89 -17.68 -2.63 -18.63
C ASP A 89 -18.76 -2.78 -17.53
N GLU A 90 -19.48 -3.91 -17.54
CA GLU A 90 -20.52 -4.21 -16.55
C GLU A 90 -19.98 -4.29 -15.11
N SER A 91 -18.70 -4.63 -14.94
CA SER A 91 -18.04 -4.72 -13.63
C SER A 91 -18.00 -3.38 -12.89
N ALA A 92 -18.17 -2.25 -13.58
CA ALA A 92 -18.29 -0.95 -12.93
C ALA A 92 -19.53 -0.84 -12.00
N ILE A 93 -20.54 -1.69 -12.19
CA ILE A 93 -21.81 -1.62 -11.44
C ILE A 93 -22.36 -2.97 -10.97
N ASP A 94 -21.94 -4.09 -11.58
CA ASP A 94 -22.33 -5.44 -11.17
C ASP A 94 -21.29 -6.05 -10.24
N ASN A 95 -21.67 -6.32 -8.98
CA ASN A 95 -20.71 -6.81 -7.97
C ASN A 95 -20.19 -8.21 -8.29
N HIS A 96 -21.00 -9.08 -8.91
CA HIS A 96 -20.57 -10.45 -9.22
C HIS A 96 -19.51 -10.45 -10.32
N SER A 97 -19.77 -9.72 -11.40
CA SER A 97 -18.81 -9.46 -12.47
C SER A 97 -17.56 -8.78 -11.94
N ALA A 98 -17.68 -7.77 -11.08
CA ALA A 98 -16.54 -7.09 -10.49
C ALA A 98 -15.66 -8.03 -9.66
N ASN A 99 -16.25 -8.80 -8.75
CA ASN A 99 -15.49 -9.76 -7.93
C ASN A 99 -14.75 -10.78 -8.80
N ALA A 100 -15.38 -11.27 -9.87
CA ALA A 100 -14.75 -12.21 -10.80
C ALA A 100 -13.62 -11.60 -11.65
N GLN A 101 -13.46 -10.27 -11.67
CA GLN A 101 -12.43 -9.59 -12.46
C GLN A 101 -11.29 -9.02 -11.60
N VAL A 102 -11.59 -8.57 -10.36
CA VAL A 102 -10.62 -7.84 -9.52
C VAL A 102 -10.53 -8.34 -8.08
N GLY A 103 -11.32 -9.35 -7.69
CA GLY A 103 -11.28 -9.95 -6.35
C GLY A 103 -10.65 -11.33 -6.38
N GLY A 104 -9.61 -11.53 -7.18
CA GLY A 104 -8.96 -12.81 -7.38
C GLY A 104 -8.28 -13.35 -6.12
N ASN A 105 -7.81 -14.60 -6.23
CA ASN A 105 -7.01 -15.30 -5.22
C ASN A 105 -5.67 -15.68 -5.85
N GLU A 106 -5.04 -14.72 -6.53
CA GLU A 106 -3.74 -14.91 -7.14
C GLU A 106 -2.69 -15.22 -6.07
N PHE A 107 -1.73 -16.07 -6.42
CA PHE A 107 -0.57 -16.27 -5.56
C PHE A 107 0.33 -15.03 -5.62
N ILE A 108 0.47 -14.33 -4.49
CA ILE A 108 1.30 -13.14 -4.32
C ILE A 108 2.57 -13.52 -3.57
N PHE A 109 3.69 -13.44 -4.29
CA PHE A 109 5.01 -13.62 -3.73
C PHE A 109 5.77 -12.30 -3.71
N ASP A 110 5.89 -11.70 -2.52
CA ASP A 110 6.72 -10.54 -2.32
C ASP A 110 8.18 -10.94 -2.10
N VAL A 111 9.03 -10.48 -3.00
CA VAL A 111 10.45 -10.89 -3.06
C VAL A 111 11.37 -10.05 -2.18
N GLN A 112 10.85 -8.98 -1.56
CA GLN A 112 11.65 -8.07 -0.75
C GLN A 112 10.82 -7.34 0.30
N GLY A 113 10.92 -7.78 1.54
CA GLY A 113 10.38 -7.11 2.72
C GLY A 113 11.46 -6.75 3.72
N HIS A 114 11.23 -5.67 4.49
CA HIS A 114 12.09 -5.21 5.57
C HIS A 114 11.24 -4.71 6.74
N TYR A 115 11.72 -4.95 7.95
CA TYR A 115 11.33 -4.21 9.15
C TYR A 115 12.58 -3.71 9.87
N VAL A 116 12.39 -2.92 10.92
CA VAL A 116 13.46 -2.40 11.77
C VAL A 116 13.16 -2.83 13.20
N ASN A 117 14.04 -3.63 13.82
CA ASN A 117 13.87 -4.04 15.22
C ASN A 117 14.02 -2.82 16.14
N PRO A 118 12.95 -2.35 16.81
CA PRO A 118 12.99 -1.17 17.67
C PRO A 118 13.72 -1.42 19.00
N GLU A 119 14.02 -2.67 19.32
CA GLU A 119 14.71 -3.10 20.55
C GLU A 119 16.10 -3.67 20.26
N GLY A 120 16.55 -3.65 19.01
CA GLY A 120 17.80 -4.26 18.60
C GLY A 120 19.06 -3.55 19.11
N ASP A 121 20.12 -4.32 19.35
CA ASP A 121 21.41 -3.86 19.88
C ASP A 121 22.06 -2.74 19.06
N TRP A 122 21.76 -2.66 17.77
CA TRP A 122 22.25 -1.62 16.85
C TRP A 122 21.94 -0.19 17.35
N LEU A 123 20.88 -0.01 18.14
CA LEU A 123 20.50 1.29 18.71
C LEU A 123 21.50 1.82 19.74
N SER A 124 22.26 0.94 20.40
CA SER A 124 23.31 1.31 21.37
C SER A 124 24.54 1.91 20.69
N ARG A 125 24.71 1.66 19.40
CA ARG A 125 25.89 2.03 18.60
C ARG A 125 25.72 3.36 17.86
N ILE A 126 24.53 3.95 17.92
CA ILE A 126 24.22 5.23 17.29
C ILE A 126 24.02 6.34 18.33
N PRO A 127 24.43 7.59 18.04
CA PRO A 127 24.26 8.71 18.97
C PRO A 127 22.82 8.86 19.45
N SER A 128 22.58 9.15 20.73
CA SER A 128 21.22 9.26 21.29
C SER A 128 20.32 10.27 20.56
N SER A 129 20.91 11.30 19.96
CA SER A 129 20.24 12.31 19.12
C SER A 129 19.92 11.83 17.70
N ALA A 130 20.50 10.72 17.24
CA ALA A 130 20.26 10.17 15.91
C ALA A 130 18.82 9.66 15.79
N ARG A 131 18.21 9.97 14.64
CA ARG A 131 16.83 9.60 14.29
C ARG A 131 16.80 8.74 13.01
N PRO A 132 17.38 7.53 13.03
CA PRO A 132 17.40 6.64 11.86
C PRO A 132 15.97 6.35 11.39
N TYR A 133 15.73 6.29 10.08
CA TYR A 133 14.40 5.95 9.49
C TYR A 133 13.23 6.87 9.84
N ALA A 134 13.43 7.94 10.62
CA ALA A 134 12.35 8.85 11.03
C ALA A 134 11.73 9.64 9.86
N GLY A 135 12.39 9.66 8.70
CA GLY A 135 11.87 10.27 7.46
C GLY A 135 10.94 9.35 6.66
N MET A 136 10.81 8.07 7.04
CA MET A 136 9.88 7.15 6.39
C MET A 136 8.44 7.48 6.77
N GLU A 137 7.53 7.51 5.80
CA GLU A 137 6.12 7.83 6.06
C GLU A 137 5.48 6.89 7.10
N LYS A 138 5.81 5.58 7.04
CA LYS A 138 5.32 4.57 7.99
C LYS A 138 5.77 4.84 9.43
N ALA A 139 6.86 5.59 9.66
CA ALA A 139 7.30 5.97 11.00
C ALA A 139 6.29 6.90 11.74
N ALA A 140 5.26 7.39 11.04
CA ALA A 140 4.13 8.12 11.61
C ALA A 140 2.90 7.21 11.77
N CYS A 141 2.88 6.39 12.83
CA CYS A 141 1.74 5.54 13.20
C CYS A 141 1.37 5.69 14.68
N GLU A 142 0.30 5.02 15.13
CA GLU A 142 -0.17 5.11 16.52
C GLU A 142 0.85 4.55 17.52
N ALA A 143 1.62 3.53 17.15
CA ALA A 143 2.68 2.95 17.97
C ALA A 143 3.83 3.93 18.28
N ALA A 144 3.94 5.05 17.54
CA ALA A 144 4.88 6.12 17.81
C ALA A 144 4.54 6.95 19.06
N ASN A 145 3.32 6.83 19.59
CA ASN A 145 2.80 7.71 20.66
C ASN A 145 3.15 7.25 22.08
N SER A 146 4.11 6.33 22.26
CA SER A 146 4.50 5.80 23.58
C SER A 146 5.29 6.78 24.45
N GLY A 147 5.76 7.90 23.89
CA GLY A 147 6.57 8.90 24.59
C GLY A 147 8.03 8.48 24.83
N ALA A 148 8.42 7.26 24.45
CA ALA A 148 9.79 6.77 24.53
C ALA A 148 10.70 7.47 23.50
N SER A 149 12.00 7.53 23.80
CA SER A 149 13.00 7.92 22.80
C SER A 149 12.92 6.98 21.61
N ARG A 150 12.87 7.54 20.38
CA ARG A 150 12.72 6.79 19.12
C ARG A 150 11.47 5.89 19.03
N ALA A 151 10.40 6.22 19.75
CA ALA A 151 9.12 5.49 19.69
C ALA A 151 8.57 5.28 18.27
N TYR A 152 8.91 6.15 17.32
CA TYR A 152 8.53 6.00 15.90
C TYR A 152 9.03 4.69 15.26
N LEU A 153 10.10 4.06 15.79
CA LEU A 153 10.58 2.76 15.31
C LEU A 153 9.59 1.63 15.59
N ASN A 154 8.69 1.77 16.57
CA ASN A 154 7.63 0.80 16.82
C ASN A 154 6.66 0.68 15.64
N CYS A 155 6.60 1.70 14.78
CA CYS A 155 5.82 1.65 13.55
C CYS A 155 6.47 0.83 12.43
N LEU A 156 7.75 0.51 12.58
CA LEU A 156 8.56 -0.26 11.66
C LEU A 156 8.92 -1.62 12.25
N SER A 157 8.26 -2.02 13.35
CA SER A 157 8.57 -3.26 14.07
C SER A 157 8.13 -4.50 13.28
N GLU A 158 8.59 -5.66 13.75
CA GLU A 158 8.11 -6.97 13.31
C GLU A 158 6.58 -7.10 13.40
N SER A 159 5.96 -6.63 14.49
CA SER A 159 4.52 -6.76 14.66
C SER A 159 3.73 -5.96 13.62
N GLU A 160 4.19 -4.75 13.31
CA GLU A 160 3.60 -3.92 12.26
C GLU A 160 3.86 -4.52 10.88
N PHE A 161 5.05 -5.09 10.66
CA PHE A 161 5.38 -5.81 9.43
C PHE A 161 4.46 -7.01 9.20
N ILE A 162 4.27 -7.88 10.20
CA ILE A 162 3.39 -9.05 10.08
C ILE A 162 1.95 -8.62 9.81
N LYS A 163 1.47 -7.59 10.53
CA LYS A 163 0.14 -7.03 10.30
C LYS A 163 -0.01 -6.48 8.88
N ASP A 164 0.90 -5.63 8.44
CA ASP A 164 0.81 -4.99 7.13
C ASP A 164 0.92 -6.00 5.98
N ILE A 165 1.78 -7.03 6.11
CA ILE A 165 2.03 -8.02 5.06
C ILE A 165 1.01 -9.15 5.08
N PHE A 166 0.73 -9.77 6.23
CA PHE A 166 -0.06 -11.00 6.28
C PHE A 166 -1.52 -10.81 6.75
N LEU A 167 -1.87 -9.66 7.34
CA LEU A 167 -3.24 -9.39 7.81
C LEU A 167 -3.95 -8.30 6.99
N ASP A 168 -3.23 -7.29 6.55
CA ASP A 168 -3.76 -6.13 5.83
C ASP A 168 -3.44 -6.18 4.31
N SER A 169 -2.87 -7.29 3.81
CA SER A 169 -2.61 -7.53 2.38
C SER A 169 -2.89 -8.99 1.98
N ASP A 170 -2.99 -9.24 0.67
CA ASP A 170 -3.23 -10.58 0.09
C ASP A 170 -1.92 -11.38 -0.11
N THR A 171 -0.83 -11.03 0.59
CA THR A 171 0.47 -11.69 0.43
C THR A 171 0.45 -13.13 0.94
N ASP A 172 0.73 -14.11 0.07
CA ASP A 172 0.86 -15.52 0.46
C ASP A 172 2.25 -15.83 1.03
N ILE A 173 3.29 -15.29 0.39
CA ILE A 173 4.68 -15.53 0.79
C ILE A 173 5.48 -14.23 0.69
N MET A 174 6.35 -14.01 1.66
CA MET A 174 7.24 -12.85 1.73
C MET A 174 8.68 -13.29 2.01
N VAL A 175 9.64 -12.78 1.23
CA VAL A 175 11.06 -12.86 1.58
C VAL A 175 11.41 -11.70 2.51
N LEU A 176 11.63 -12.01 3.79
CA LEU A 176 12.27 -11.08 4.71
C LEU A 176 13.76 -10.96 4.38
N SER A 177 14.17 -9.79 3.90
CA SER A 177 15.56 -9.51 3.53
C SER A 177 16.20 -8.53 4.52
N PHE A 178 17.52 -8.59 4.66
CA PHE A 178 18.23 -7.72 5.59
C PHE A 178 18.39 -6.31 5.04
N VAL A 179 18.34 -5.31 5.93
CA VAL A 179 18.68 -3.92 5.58
C VAL A 179 20.19 -3.85 5.33
N PRO A 180 20.67 -3.30 4.20
CA PRO A 180 22.09 -3.19 3.90
C PRO A 180 22.87 -2.52 5.03
N SER A 181 23.72 -3.29 5.71
CA SER A 181 24.44 -2.85 6.90
C SER A 181 25.64 -3.77 7.17
N THR A 182 26.53 -3.35 8.06
CA THR A 182 27.50 -4.26 8.67
C THR A 182 26.77 -5.15 9.68
N ARG A 183 27.23 -6.39 9.90
CA ARG A 183 26.69 -7.29 10.94
C ARG A 183 26.48 -6.61 12.29
N GLU A 184 27.43 -5.78 12.70
CA GLU A 184 27.37 -5.04 13.97
C GLU A 184 26.23 -4.01 14.08
N ASN A 185 25.71 -3.53 12.95
CA ASN A 185 24.72 -2.47 12.87
C ASN A 185 23.43 -2.98 12.20
N GLU A 186 23.24 -4.30 12.12
CA GLU A 186 22.10 -4.88 11.44
C GLU A 186 20.81 -4.58 12.21
N PRO A 187 19.81 -3.93 11.56
CA PRO A 187 18.53 -3.63 12.21
C PRO A 187 17.65 -4.87 12.42
N VAL A 188 17.97 -5.98 11.76
CA VAL A 188 17.29 -7.27 11.84
C VAL A 188 18.37 -8.34 11.72
N THR A 189 18.49 -9.19 12.74
CA THR A 189 19.42 -10.32 12.75
C THR A 189 18.80 -11.57 12.10
N ILE A 190 19.61 -12.61 11.84
CA ILE A 190 19.07 -13.90 11.35
C ILE A 190 18.19 -14.58 12.40
N GLU A 191 18.50 -14.40 13.69
CA GLU A 191 17.68 -14.89 14.79
C GLU A 191 16.34 -14.16 14.84
N ASP A 192 16.33 -12.83 14.68
CA ASP A 192 15.08 -12.06 14.59
C ASP A 192 14.23 -12.54 13.40
N ALA A 193 14.84 -12.73 12.23
CA ALA A 193 14.14 -13.20 11.05
C ALA A 193 13.54 -14.62 11.21
N ASP A 194 14.23 -15.54 11.90
CA ASP A 194 13.67 -16.87 12.21
C ASP A 194 12.52 -16.79 13.22
N GLN A 195 12.58 -15.86 14.19
CA GLN A 195 11.44 -15.62 15.09
C GLN A 195 10.22 -15.11 14.32
N THR A 196 10.38 -14.13 13.43
CA THR A 196 9.29 -13.64 12.57
C THR A 196 8.66 -14.76 11.77
N ARG A 197 9.50 -15.61 11.15
CA ARG A 197 9.03 -16.77 10.41
C ARG A 197 8.21 -17.72 11.28
N ARG A 198 8.58 -17.94 12.54
CA ARG A 198 7.83 -18.80 13.47
C ARG A 198 6.49 -18.17 13.85
N ILE A 199 6.45 -16.86 14.14
CA ILE A 199 5.20 -16.16 14.45
C ILE A 199 4.23 -16.26 13.28
N VAL A 200 4.71 -16.04 12.04
CA VAL A 200 3.86 -16.16 10.84
C VAL A 200 3.34 -17.59 10.67
N ALA A 201 4.18 -18.61 10.92
CA ALA A 201 3.76 -20.01 10.86
C ALA A 201 2.72 -20.40 11.93
N GLU A 202 2.57 -19.61 13.00
CA GLU A 202 1.52 -19.80 14.02
C GLU A 202 0.19 -19.12 13.66
N LEU A 203 0.14 -18.33 12.57
CA LEU A 203 -1.10 -17.70 12.07
C LEU A 203 -1.96 -18.65 11.22
N GLU A 204 -1.40 -19.77 10.76
CA GLU A 204 -2.08 -20.85 10.01
C GLU A 204 -2.81 -21.83 10.94
#